data_AF-A0A288Z5D4-F1
#
_entry.id   AF-A0A288Z5D4-F1
#
_cell.length_a   1.000
_cell.length_b   1.000
_cell.length_c   1.000
_cell.angle_alpha   90.00
_cell.angle_beta   90.00
_cell.angle_gamma   90.00
#
_symmetry.space_group_name_H-M   'P 1'
#
loop_
_entity.id
_entity.type
_entity.pdbx_description
1 polymer ?
#
loop_
_entity_poly.entity_id
_entity_poly.type
_entity_poly.pdbx_seq_one_letter_code
_entity_poly.pdbx_strand_id
1 'polypeptide(L)'
;KLKRSLFLLKELTNKFRYAVFGLGSSMYPRFCAFAHDVDQKLSHLGASQLTPTGEGDELSGQEDAFRSWAMQTFKAACETFGIRGKDHIHIPKLYTSSMAWEPHHYRLVQSSQPLDLHK
;
A
#
# COMPACT_ATOMS: atom_id res chain seq x y z
N LYS A 1 1.85 -25.50 6.52
CA LYS A 1 3.18 -26.00 6.03
C LYS A 1 4.06 -24.89 5.44
N LEU A 2 3.53 -23.88 4.75
CA LEU A 2 4.31 -22.78 4.13
C LEU A 2 5.13 -21.91 5.11
N LYS A 3 4.58 -21.62 6.31
CA LYS A 3 5.24 -20.73 7.27
C LYS A 3 6.59 -21.26 7.76
N ARG A 4 6.75 -22.56 8.00
CA ARG A 4 8.02 -23.10 8.53
C ARG A 4 9.15 -23.15 7.49
N SER A 5 8.83 -23.44 6.23
CA SER A 5 9.84 -23.60 5.16
C SER A 5 10.47 -22.27 4.72
N LEU A 6 9.71 -21.16 4.77
CA LEU A 6 10.24 -19.84 4.41
C LEU A 6 11.24 -19.30 5.44
N PHE A 7 11.01 -19.56 6.74
CA PHE A 7 11.91 -19.10 7.79
C PHE A 7 13.21 -19.93 7.90
N LEU A 8 13.20 -21.19 7.43
CA LEU A 8 14.37 -22.09 7.45
C LEU A 8 15.24 -22.02 6.18
N LEU A 9 14.75 -21.41 5.11
CA LEU A 9 15.54 -21.24 3.89
C LEU A 9 16.70 -20.26 4.16
N LYS A 10 17.91 -20.64 3.72
CA LYS A 10 19.09 -19.77 3.75
C LYS A 10 19.16 -18.86 2.52
N GLU A 11 18.78 -19.38 1.35
CA GLU A 11 18.80 -18.65 0.08
C GLU A 11 17.66 -19.12 -0.83
N LEU A 12 17.13 -18.21 -1.67
CA LEU A 12 16.17 -18.54 -2.73
C LEU A 12 16.87 -19.09 -3.97
N THR A 13 16.35 -20.19 -4.51
CA THR A 13 16.80 -20.76 -5.79
C THR A 13 16.41 -19.92 -7.00
N ASN A 14 15.35 -19.12 -6.89
CA ASN A 14 14.90 -18.20 -7.92
C ASN A 14 14.86 -16.78 -7.37
N LYS A 15 15.67 -15.89 -7.96
CA LYS A 15 15.71 -14.48 -7.59
C LYS A 15 14.54 -13.76 -8.25
N PHE A 16 13.49 -13.51 -7.48
CA PHE A 16 12.35 -12.72 -7.90
C PHE A 16 12.41 -11.30 -7.33
N ARG A 17 11.56 -10.43 -7.89
CA ARG A 17 11.36 -9.08 -7.39
C ARG A 17 10.12 -9.00 -6.52
N TYR A 18 10.16 -8.20 -5.47
CA TYR A 18 9.06 -8.11 -4.51
C TYR A 18 8.85 -6.68 -4.02
N ALA A 19 7.67 -6.41 -3.46
CA ALA A 19 7.35 -5.18 -2.75
C ALA A 19 6.43 -5.53 -1.58
N VAL A 20 6.56 -4.83 -0.46
CA VAL A 20 5.78 -5.09 0.77
C VAL A 20 5.02 -3.85 1.17
N PHE A 21 3.77 -4.03 1.58
CA PHE A 21 2.97 -3.00 2.24
C PHE A 21 2.42 -3.55 3.56
N GLY A 22 2.73 -2.87 4.66
CA GLY A 22 2.28 -3.22 5.99
C GLY A 22 1.07 -2.41 6.42
N LEU A 23 0.10 -3.06 7.03
CA LEU A 23 -0.98 -2.41 7.76
C LEU A 23 -0.65 -2.45 9.25
N GLY A 24 -0.80 -1.33 9.93
CA GLY A 24 -0.52 -1.23 11.34
C GLY A 24 -1.21 -0.03 11.97
N SER A 25 -1.00 0.14 13.26
CA SER A 25 -1.43 1.33 13.98
C SER A 25 -0.23 1.85 14.78
N SER A 26 0.07 3.14 14.63
CA SER A 26 1.13 3.82 15.37
C SER A 26 0.86 3.85 16.89
N MET A 27 -0.34 3.47 17.31
CA MET A 27 -0.69 3.24 18.72
C MET A 27 0.14 2.12 19.37
N TYR A 28 0.62 1.16 18.56
CA TYR A 28 1.37 0.03 19.07
C TYR A 28 2.88 0.26 18.87
N PRO A 29 3.73 -0.11 19.87
CA PRO A 29 5.17 0.17 19.82
C PRO A 29 5.91 -0.42 18.61
N ARG A 30 5.37 -1.50 18.03
CA ARG A 30 5.95 -2.21 16.89
C ARG A 30 5.10 -1.97 15.64
N PHE A 31 5.06 -0.73 15.19
CA PHE A 31 4.35 -0.32 13.98
C PHE A 31 4.84 -1.11 12.76
N CYS A 32 3.90 -1.73 12.03
CA CYS A 32 4.17 -2.52 10.82
C CYS A 32 5.26 -3.61 10.94
N ALA A 33 5.59 -4.07 12.16
CA ALA A 33 6.76 -4.92 12.38
C ALA A 33 6.76 -6.23 11.58
N PHE A 34 5.58 -6.84 11.38
CA PHE A 34 5.50 -8.06 10.56
C PHE A 34 5.82 -7.80 9.08
N ALA A 35 5.48 -6.62 8.55
CA ALA A 35 5.83 -6.25 7.18
C ALA A 35 7.35 -6.07 7.05
N HIS A 36 7.98 -5.42 8.04
CA HIS A 36 9.43 -5.30 8.12
C HIS A 36 10.12 -6.66 8.25
N ASP A 37 9.59 -7.57 9.07
CA ASP A 37 10.13 -8.93 9.20
C ASP A 37 10.10 -9.69 7.86
N VAL A 38 9.01 -9.54 7.08
CA VAL A 38 8.86 -10.15 5.76
C VAL A 38 9.83 -9.53 4.75
N ASP A 39 9.90 -8.21 4.70
CA ASP A 39 10.83 -7.48 3.80
C ASP A 39 12.28 -7.86 4.08
N GLN A 40 12.70 -7.80 5.34
CA GLN A 40 14.04 -8.17 5.77
C GLN A 40 14.34 -9.64 5.43
N LYS A 41 13.38 -10.55 5.65
CA LYS A 41 13.60 -11.96 5.32
C LYS A 41 13.73 -12.17 3.81
N LEU A 42 12.93 -11.52 2.98
CA LEU A 42 13.02 -11.64 1.51
C LEU A 42 14.34 -11.07 0.98
N SER A 43 14.77 -9.92 1.51
CA SER A 43 16.07 -9.31 1.21
C SER A 43 17.23 -10.25 1.58
N HIS A 44 17.23 -10.80 2.79
CA HIS A 44 18.25 -11.77 3.23
C HIS A 44 18.29 -13.05 2.38
N LEU A 45 17.15 -13.46 1.81
CA LEU A 45 17.08 -14.61 0.93
C LEU A 45 17.56 -14.33 -0.50
N GLY A 46 17.95 -13.08 -0.81
CA GLY A 46 18.47 -12.66 -2.10
C GLY A 46 17.41 -12.23 -3.12
N ALA A 47 16.17 -11.99 -2.70
CA ALA A 47 15.15 -11.37 -3.55
C ALA A 47 15.47 -9.87 -3.73
N SER A 48 15.06 -9.29 -4.86
CA SER A 48 15.31 -7.87 -5.15
C SER A 48 14.08 -7.03 -4.82
N GLN A 49 14.23 -6.08 -3.90
CA GLN A 49 13.16 -5.15 -3.58
C GLN A 49 12.88 -4.22 -4.77
N LEU A 50 11.61 -4.08 -5.15
CA LEU A 50 11.15 -3.23 -6.25
C LEU A 50 10.90 -1.80 -5.79
N THR A 51 10.31 -1.64 -4.61
CA THR A 51 10.03 -0.37 -3.93
C THR A 51 10.18 -0.55 -2.42
N PRO A 52 10.52 0.52 -1.68
CA PRO A 52 10.58 0.46 -0.21
C PRO A 52 9.26 -0.05 0.39
N THR A 53 9.37 -0.70 1.55
CA THR A 53 8.21 -1.15 2.32
C THR A 53 7.31 0.05 2.65
N GLY A 54 6.06 -0.02 2.19
CA GLY A 54 5.06 0.99 2.54
C GLY A 54 4.36 0.64 3.85
N GLU A 55 3.89 1.66 4.55
CA GLU A 55 3.22 1.52 5.84
C GLU A 55 1.91 2.28 5.84
N GLY A 56 0.82 1.60 6.18
CA GLY A 56 -0.51 2.18 6.31
C GLY A 56 -0.92 2.25 7.77
N ASP A 57 -0.87 3.46 8.34
CA ASP A 57 -1.30 3.73 9.71
C ASP A 57 -2.82 3.89 9.81
N GLU A 58 -3.48 3.01 10.54
CA GLU A 58 -4.91 3.07 10.86
C GLU A 58 -5.32 4.43 11.44
N LEU A 59 -4.43 5.07 12.20
CA LEU A 59 -4.70 6.37 12.83
C LEU A 59 -4.34 7.57 11.94
N SER A 60 -3.64 7.35 10.83
CA SER A 60 -3.06 8.42 10.01
C SER A 60 -3.09 8.07 8.51
N GLY A 61 -4.28 8.06 7.93
CA GLY A 61 -4.44 8.03 6.47
C GLY A 61 -3.96 6.72 5.81
N GLN A 62 -4.33 5.57 6.37
CA GLN A 62 -3.97 4.23 5.86
C GLN A 62 -4.25 4.06 4.35
N GLU A 63 -5.43 4.49 3.88
CA GLU A 63 -5.80 4.36 2.47
C GLU A 63 -4.93 5.22 1.54
N ASP A 64 -4.64 6.45 1.94
CA ASP A 64 -3.84 7.37 1.13
C ASP A 64 -2.38 6.90 1.03
N ALA A 65 -1.85 6.37 2.14
CA ALA A 65 -0.54 5.73 2.16
C ALA A 65 -0.50 4.51 1.23
N PHE A 66 -1.54 3.67 1.24
CA PHE A 66 -1.65 2.52 0.34
C PHE A 66 -1.73 2.95 -1.12
N ARG A 67 -2.59 3.91 -1.47
CA ARG A 67 -2.74 4.39 -2.85
C ARG A 67 -1.42 4.95 -3.38
N SER A 68 -0.73 5.75 -2.57
CA SER A 68 0.58 6.31 -2.91
C SER A 68 1.63 5.22 -3.17
N TRP A 69 1.72 4.25 -2.26
CA TRP A 69 2.64 3.11 -2.41
C TRP A 69 2.29 2.24 -3.63
N ALA A 70 1.00 1.94 -3.84
CA ALA A 70 0.53 1.12 -4.94
C ALA A 70 0.87 1.75 -6.30
N MET A 71 0.67 3.06 -6.44
CA MET A 71 1.03 3.83 -7.63
C MET A 71 2.54 3.80 -7.92
N GLN A 72 3.36 4.03 -6.90
CA GLN A 72 4.81 4.00 -7.03
C GLN A 72 5.32 2.60 -7.40
N THR A 73 4.79 1.58 -6.75
CA THR A 73 5.14 0.18 -6.99
C THR A 73 4.71 -0.28 -8.38
N PHE A 74 3.53 0.13 -8.82
CA PHE A 74 3.05 -0.16 -10.17
C PHE A 74 3.95 0.48 -11.23
N LYS A 75 4.30 1.76 -11.06
CA LYS A 75 5.21 2.47 -11.98
C LYS A 75 6.59 1.79 -12.03
N ALA A 76 7.16 1.48 -10.87
CA ALA A 76 8.45 0.78 -10.78
C ALA A 76 8.39 -0.61 -11.45
N ALA A 77 7.28 -1.33 -11.31
CA ALA A 77 7.06 -2.60 -12.01
C ALA A 77 7.05 -2.40 -13.52
N CYS A 78 6.26 -1.45 -14.03
CA CYS A 78 6.19 -1.16 -15.47
C CYS A 78 7.56 -0.82 -16.06
N GLU A 79 8.38 -0.05 -15.34
CA GLU A 79 9.75 0.28 -15.73
C GLU A 79 10.67 -0.95 -15.70
N THR A 80 10.65 -1.70 -14.60
CA THR A 80 11.53 -2.85 -14.39
C THR A 80 11.24 -4.02 -15.34
N PHE A 81 9.98 -4.20 -15.71
CA PHE A 81 9.54 -5.27 -16.62
C PHE A 81 9.40 -4.80 -18.08
N GLY A 82 9.74 -3.55 -18.40
CA GLY A 82 9.74 -3.05 -19.78
C GLY A 82 8.35 -3.05 -20.44
N ILE A 83 7.31 -2.72 -19.68
CA ILE A 83 5.93 -2.72 -20.19
C ILE A 83 5.78 -1.63 -21.27
N ARG A 84 5.39 -2.06 -22.47
CA ARG A 84 5.13 -1.16 -23.61
C ARG A 84 3.89 -0.30 -23.33
N GLY A 85 3.95 0.99 -23.67
CA GLY A 85 2.84 1.91 -23.46
C GLY A 85 2.57 2.23 -21.98
N LYS A 86 3.59 2.10 -21.10
CA LYS A 86 3.48 2.40 -19.66
C LYS A 86 2.87 3.77 -19.35
N ASP A 87 3.08 4.77 -20.22
CA ASP A 87 2.56 6.13 -20.06
C ASP A 87 1.06 6.26 -20.44
N HIS A 88 0.48 5.23 -21.07
CA HIS A 88 -0.91 5.19 -21.51
C HIS A 88 -1.77 4.16 -20.77
N ILE A 89 -1.24 3.55 -19.70
CA ILE A 89 -2.01 2.61 -18.90
C ILE A 89 -3.08 3.40 -18.11
N HIS A 90 -4.34 3.09 -18.36
CA HIS A 90 -5.44 3.66 -17.59
C HIS A 90 -5.47 3.06 -16.18
N ILE A 91 -5.13 3.89 -15.20
CA ILE A 91 -5.20 3.53 -13.79
C ILE A 91 -6.60 3.89 -13.26
N PRO A 92 -7.27 2.99 -12.49
CA PRO A 92 -8.59 3.26 -11.94
C PRO A 92 -8.63 4.54 -11.11
N LYS A 93 -9.74 5.29 -11.20
CA LYS A 93 -9.95 6.54 -10.46
C LYS A 93 -9.73 6.41 -8.96
N LEU A 94 -9.95 5.23 -8.38
CA LEU A 94 -9.68 4.96 -6.97
C LEU A 94 -8.24 5.30 -6.54
N TYR A 95 -7.26 5.15 -7.44
CA TYR A 95 -5.84 5.39 -7.15
C TYR A 95 -5.34 6.76 -7.63
N THR A 96 -6.12 7.48 -8.43
CA THR A 96 -5.74 8.77 -9.02
C THR A 96 -6.59 9.94 -8.53
N SER A 97 -7.78 9.68 -8.00
CA SER A 97 -8.66 10.69 -7.41
C SER A 97 -8.18 11.02 -6.01
N SER A 98 -7.96 12.30 -5.75
CA SER A 98 -7.94 12.80 -4.37
C SER A 98 -9.34 12.62 -3.77
N MET A 99 -9.44 12.30 -2.49
CA MET A 99 -10.71 12.37 -1.73
C MET A 99 -11.12 13.84 -1.48
N ALA A 100 -10.75 14.76 -2.36
CA ALA A 100 -11.20 16.14 -2.28
C ALA A 100 -12.68 16.17 -2.64
N TRP A 101 -13.50 16.72 -1.75
CA TRP A 101 -14.90 16.95 -2.06
C TRP A 101 -15.00 17.89 -3.27
N GLU A 102 -15.71 17.45 -4.32
CA GLU A 102 -15.95 18.26 -5.51
C GLU A 102 -17.44 18.64 -5.58
N PRO A 103 -17.80 19.93 -5.52
CA PRO A 103 -19.19 20.38 -5.49
C PRO A 103 -20.07 19.83 -6.62
N HIS A 104 -19.48 19.54 -7.78
CA HIS A 104 -20.20 19.07 -8.96
C HIS A 104 -20.47 17.55 -8.97
N HIS A 105 -19.80 16.80 -8.10
CA HIS A 105 -19.94 15.34 -8.00
C HIS A 105 -20.89 14.88 -6.88
N TYR A 106 -21.35 15.81 -6.03
CA TYR A 106 -22.21 15.49 -4.89
C TYR A 106 -23.43 16.39 -4.87
N ARG A 107 -24.63 15.80 -4.73
CA ARG A 107 -25.87 16.56 -4.52
C ARG A 107 -26.02 16.87 -3.03
N LEU A 108 -26.09 18.15 -2.69
CA LEU A 108 -26.45 18.59 -1.34
C LEU A 108 -27.96 18.41 -1.13
N VAL A 109 -28.33 17.95 0.06
CA VAL A 109 -29.73 17.86 0.52
C VAL A 109 -29.83 18.60 1.84
N GLN A 110 -30.82 19.46 2.01
CA GLN A 110 -31.09 20.11 3.29
C GLN A 110 -31.54 19.04 4.30
N SER A 111 -30.80 18.90 5.40
CA SER A 111 -31.25 18.10 6.54
C SER A 111 -32.41 18.81 7.22
N SER A 112 -33.55 18.14 7.35
CA SER A 112 -34.72 18.61 8.10
C SER A 112 -34.64 18.30 9.60
N GLN A 113 -33.61 17.56 10.05
CA GLN A 113 -33.41 17.26 11.47
C GLN A 113 -32.57 18.36 12.14
N PRO A 114 -33.00 18.84 13.33
CA PRO A 114 -32.18 19.75 14.12
C PRO A 114 -30.86 19.07 14.49
N LEU A 115 -29.75 19.80 14.38
CA LEU A 115 -28.44 19.37 14.85
C LEU A 115 -28.51 19.25 16.37
N ASP A 116 -28.66 18.03 16.88
CA ASP A 116 -28.65 17.79 18.31
C ASP A 116 -27.21 17.93 18.82
N LEU A 117 -26.88 19.15 19.26
CA LEU A 117 -25.56 19.53 19.76
C LEU A 117 -25.39 19.29 21.27
N HIS A 118 -26.29 18.52 21.89
CA HIS A 118 -26.15 18.14 23.29
C HIS A 118 -25.48 16.77 23.45
N LYS A 119 -24.19 16.82 23.82
CA LYS A 119 -23.49 15.78 24.58
C LYS A 119 -23.04 16.38 25.90
#